data_AF-A0A1F3SN69-F1
#
_entry.id   AF-A0A1F3SN69-F1
#
_cell.length_a   1.000
_cell.length_b   1.000
_cell.length_c   1.000
_cell.angle_alpha   90.00
_cell.angle_beta   90.00
_cell.angle_gamma   90.00
#
_symmetry.space_group_name_H-M   'P 1'
#
loop_
_entity.id
_entity.type
_entity.pdbx_description
1 polymer ?
#
loop_
_entity_poly.entity_id
_entity_poly.type
_entity_poly.pdbx_seq_one_letter_code
_entity_poly.pdbx_strand_id
1 'polypeptide(L)'
;MSQAKLGRSFFLISFLPAILYWYLEAHYPVRTALIGGVTLSLIELTFEYFWTKEVHALSKFNFLLIIVLGGLSLAANEGLWFKLQPFFTGIFMSAFMLYQLKKGDGLFLPLLEQMGRPLPPKFLLRSMELHVAIFLVAYGIFMGILALSASTSVWLFFKTAGFYLAFIIFGVVEFIYLKQRVKKLHYQKQVMQATWASRSLPKS
;
A
#
# COMPACT_ATOMS: atom_id res chain seq x y z
N MET A 1 8.49 28.72 -18.92
CA MET A 1 7.16 28.67 -18.29
C MET A 1 7.20 27.58 -17.21
N SER A 2 6.88 27.94 -15.97
CA SER A 2 7.24 27.16 -14.77
C SER A 2 6.53 25.80 -14.65
N GLN A 3 7.32 24.72 -14.57
CA GLN A 3 6.93 23.35 -14.20
C GLN A 3 6.13 23.26 -12.88
N ALA A 4 6.13 24.32 -12.06
CA ALA A 4 5.43 24.34 -10.77
C ALA A 4 3.90 24.52 -10.86
N LYS A 5 3.35 24.99 -12.00
CA LYS A 5 1.90 25.22 -12.15
C LYS A 5 1.10 23.99 -12.61
N LEU A 6 1.75 23.02 -13.26
CA LEU A 6 1.09 21.76 -13.67
C LEU A 6 0.82 20.83 -12.48
N GLY A 7 1.72 20.77 -11.48
CA GLY A 7 1.68 19.77 -10.41
C GLY A 7 0.45 19.82 -9.48
N ARG A 8 -0.19 20.98 -9.28
CA ARG A 8 -1.37 21.08 -8.39
C ARG A 8 -2.67 20.60 -9.05
N SER A 9 -2.78 20.71 -10.38
CA SER A 9 -3.99 20.32 -11.12
C SER A 9 -4.02 18.82 -11.42
N PHE A 10 -2.85 18.20 -11.60
CA PHE A 10 -2.75 16.75 -11.83
C PHE A 10 -3.06 15.90 -10.60
N PHE A 11 -2.78 16.41 -9.39
CA PHE A 11 -3.03 15.67 -8.15
C PHE A 11 -4.51 15.31 -7.97
N LEU A 12 -5.44 16.26 -8.18
CA LEU A 12 -6.88 16.00 -8.05
C LEU A 12 -7.41 15.06 -9.13
N ILE A 13 -6.89 15.16 -10.36
CA ILE A 13 -7.24 14.26 -11.47
C ILE A 13 -6.83 12.81 -11.14
N SER A 14 -5.76 12.63 -10.36
CA SER A 14 -5.28 11.30 -9.96
C SER A 14 -6.25 10.55 -9.03
N PHE A 15 -7.13 11.28 -8.32
CA PHE A 15 -8.16 10.67 -7.45
C PHE A 15 -9.48 10.41 -8.17
N LEU A 16 -9.67 10.98 -9.37
CA LEU A 16 -10.92 10.88 -10.11
C LEU A 16 -11.32 9.42 -10.38
N PRO A 17 -10.42 8.51 -10.81
CA PRO A 17 -10.79 7.11 -10.98
C PRO A 17 -11.30 6.48 -9.68
N ALA A 18 -10.59 6.66 -8.57
CA ALA A 18 -10.95 6.10 -7.28
C ALA A 18 -12.34 6.58 -6.79
N ILE A 19 -12.65 7.86 -6.99
CA ILE A 19 -13.97 8.43 -6.66
C ILE A 19 -15.06 7.83 -7.55
N LEU A 20 -14.79 7.69 -8.86
CA LEU A 20 -15.75 7.12 -9.80
C LEU A 20 -16.02 5.64 -9.50
N TYR A 21 -15.00 4.85 -9.17
CA TYR A 21 -15.18 3.47 -8.71
C TYR A 21 -16.05 3.40 -7.46
N TRP A 22 -15.74 4.21 -6.45
CA TRP A 22 -16.52 4.25 -5.22
C TRP A 22 -17.99 4.61 -5.48
N TYR A 23 -18.23 5.61 -6.33
CA TYR A 23 -19.59 6.04 -6.69
C TYR A 23 -20.37 4.93 -7.41
N LEU A 24 -19.73 4.25 -8.38
CA LEU A 24 -20.34 3.14 -9.10
C LEU A 24 -20.75 2.00 -8.16
N GLU A 25 -19.86 1.63 -7.25
CA GLU A 25 -20.09 0.54 -6.28
C GLU A 25 -21.14 0.89 -5.23
N ALA A 26 -21.26 2.16 -4.86
CA ALA A 26 -22.20 2.63 -3.84
C ALA A 26 -23.65 2.72 -4.35
N HIS A 27 -23.84 3.09 -5.62
CA HIS A 27 -25.16 3.46 -6.14
C HIS A 27 -25.73 2.53 -7.19
N TYR A 28 -24.93 1.66 -7.81
CA TYR A 28 -25.38 0.81 -8.91
C TYR A 28 -25.27 -0.68 -8.58
N PRO A 29 -26.12 -1.52 -9.21
CA PRO A 29 -26.01 -2.97 -9.11
C PRO A 29 -24.65 -3.46 -9.63
N VAL A 30 -24.23 -4.64 -9.15
CA VAL A 30 -22.96 -5.30 -9.47
C VAL A 30 -22.63 -5.28 -10.96
N ARG A 31 -23.62 -5.57 -11.82
CA ARG A 31 -23.42 -5.61 -13.28
C ARG A 31 -23.02 -4.24 -13.84
N THR A 32 -23.73 -3.18 -13.44
CA THR A 32 -23.44 -1.82 -13.90
C THR A 32 -22.15 -1.30 -13.29
N ALA A 33 -21.91 -1.55 -12.01
CA ALA A 33 -20.67 -1.19 -11.34
C ALA A 33 -19.46 -1.87 -11.99
N LEU A 34 -19.59 -3.13 -12.40
CA LEU A 34 -18.54 -3.85 -13.11
C LEU A 34 -18.29 -3.30 -14.51
N ILE A 35 -19.33 -3.10 -15.33
CA ILE A 35 -19.17 -2.54 -16.68
C ILE A 35 -18.50 -1.16 -16.59
N GLY A 36 -18.97 -0.32 -15.66
CA GLY A 36 -18.35 0.96 -15.38
C GLY A 36 -16.90 0.82 -14.92
N GLY A 37 -16.60 -0.12 -14.04
CA GLY A 37 -15.26 -0.36 -13.54
C GLY A 37 -14.28 -0.89 -14.59
N VAL A 38 -14.71 -1.81 -15.46
CA VAL A 38 -13.92 -2.27 -16.61
C VAL A 38 -13.68 -1.12 -17.58
N THR A 39 -14.70 -0.30 -17.84
CA THR A 39 -14.57 0.87 -18.74
C THR A 39 -13.58 1.88 -18.16
N LEU A 40 -13.67 2.19 -16.86
CA LEU A 40 -12.77 3.11 -16.18
C LEU A 40 -11.33 2.61 -16.17
N SER A 41 -11.12 1.32 -15.89
CA SER A 41 -9.76 0.74 -15.89
C SER A 41 -9.16 0.70 -17.29
N LEU A 42 -9.96 0.46 -18.34
CA LEU A 42 -9.48 0.59 -19.72
C LEU A 42 -9.08 2.03 -20.04
N ILE A 43 -9.86 3.02 -19.61
CA ILE A 43 -9.51 4.44 -19.77
C ILE A 43 -8.22 4.75 -19.02
N GLU A 44 -8.08 4.29 -17.78
CA GLU A 44 -6.88 4.47 -16.94
C GLU A 44 -5.63 3.88 -17.60
N LEU A 45 -5.69 2.62 -18.05
CA LEU A 45 -4.59 1.95 -18.75
C LEU A 45 -4.22 2.66 -20.06
N THR A 46 -5.24 3.12 -20.80
CA THR A 46 -5.03 3.83 -22.07
C THR A 46 -4.37 5.19 -21.82
N PHE A 47 -4.87 5.94 -20.85
CA PHE A 47 -4.30 7.23 -20.46
C PHE A 47 -2.86 7.09 -19.97
N GLU A 48 -2.60 6.10 -19.12
CA GLU A 48 -1.27 5.76 -18.64
C GLU A 48 -0.33 5.44 -19.81
N TYR A 49 -0.71 4.53 -20.70
CA TYR A 49 0.08 4.18 -21.87
C TYR A 49 0.42 5.38 -22.75
N PHE A 50 -0.54 6.27 -23.02
CA PHE A 50 -0.28 7.45 -23.85
C PHE A 50 0.67 8.46 -23.21
N TRP A 51 0.68 8.57 -21.88
CA TRP A 51 1.44 9.61 -21.18
C TRP A 51 2.81 9.12 -20.69
N THR A 52 2.88 7.92 -20.11
CA THR A 52 4.11 7.36 -19.54
C THR A 52 4.83 6.43 -20.52
N LYS A 53 4.17 5.98 -21.60
CA LYS A 53 4.62 4.93 -22.54
C LYS A 53 4.84 3.55 -21.90
N GLU A 54 4.61 3.40 -20.61
CA GLU A 54 4.70 2.15 -19.87
C GLU A 54 3.51 2.01 -18.94
N VAL A 55 2.84 0.87 -19.02
CA VAL A 55 1.75 0.55 -18.08
C VAL A 55 2.35 -0.09 -16.84
N HIS A 56 2.16 0.55 -15.69
CA HIS A 56 2.61 0.08 -14.39
C HIS A 56 2.00 -1.29 -14.05
N ALA A 57 2.81 -2.14 -13.42
CA ALA A 57 2.39 -3.47 -13.01
C ALA A 57 1.18 -3.43 -12.06
N LEU A 58 1.08 -2.37 -11.24
CA LEU A 58 -0.05 -2.17 -10.33
C LEU A 58 -1.37 -1.92 -11.08
N SER A 59 -1.36 -1.09 -12.13
CA SER A 59 -2.54 -0.83 -12.97
C SER A 59 -3.00 -2.10 -13.69
N LYS A 60 -2.04 -2.87 -14.26
CA LYS A 60 -2.33 -4.18 -14.88
C LYS A 60 -2.95 -5.16 -13.88
N PHE A 61 -2.39 -5.22 -12.67
CA PHE A 61 -2.89 -6.07 -11.61
C PHE A 61 -4.31 -5.67 -11.17
N ASN A 62 -4.56 -4.37 -10.99
CA ASN A 62 -5.89 -3.87 -10.63
C ASN A 62 -6.93 -4.19 -11.71
N PHE A 63 -6.59 -3.96 -12.98
CA PHE A 63 -7.43 -4.33 -14.12
C PHE A 63 -7.74 -5.82 -14.15
N LEU A 64 -6.71 -6.67 -13.97
CA LEU A 64 -6.88 -8.12 -13.90
C LEU A 64 -7.81 -8.52 -12.76
N LEU A 65 -7.66 -7.94 -11.58
CA LEU A 65 -8.56 -8.21 -10.45
C LEU A 65 -10.00 -7.81 -10.76
N ILE A 66 -10.23 -6.64 -11.36
CA ILE A 66 -11.58 -6.19 -11.74
C ILE A 66 -12.22 -7.18 -12.72
N ILE A 67 -11.48 -7.64 -13.74
CA ILE A 67 -12.01 -8.60 -14.72
C ILE A 67 -12.28 -9.96 -14.09
N VAL A 68 -11.32 -10.51 -13.33
CA VAL A 68 -11.45 -11.85 -12.76
C VAL A 68 -12.53 -11.87 -11.68
N LEU A 69 -12.44 -10.99 -10.69
CA LEU A 69 -13.38 -10.95 -9.58
C LEU A 69 -14.75 -10.44 -10.00
N GLY A 70 -14.78 -9.46 -10.90
CA GLY A 70 -16.03 -8.98 -11.50
C GLY A 70 -16.71 -10.04 -12.36
N GLY A 71 -15.95 -10.76 -13.19
CA GLY A 71 -16.44 -11.87 -13.99
C GLY A 71 -17.04 -12.98 -13.12
N LEU A 72 -16.35 -13.37 -12.04
CA LEU A 72 -16.89 -14.31 -11.05
C LEU A 72 -18.16 -13.77 -10.38
N SER A 73 -18.18 -12.48 -10.05
CA SER A 73 -19.33 -11.81 -9.44
C SER A 73 -20.57 -11.83 -10.36
N LEU A 74 -20.38 -11.66 -11.67
CA LEU A 74 -21.45 -11.82 -12.66
C LEU A 74 -21.91 -13.27 -12.79
N ALA A 75 -20.98 -14.22 -12.85
CA ALA A 75 -21.31 -15.64 -13.02
C ALA A 75 -22.13 -16.18 -11.84
N ALA A 76 -21.79 -15.74 -10.62
CA ALA A 76 -22.49 -16.12 -9.41
C ALA A 76 -23.71 -15.22 -9.07
N ASN A 77 -24.00 -14.19 -9.89
CA ASN A 77 -25.04 -13.19 -9.65
C ASN A 77 -24.98 -12.57 -8.23
N GLU A 78 -23.79 -12.52 -7.63
CA GLU A 78 -23.57 -12.05 -6.26
C GLU A 78 -22.38 -11.09 -6.22
N GLY A 79 -22.51 -9.99 -5.47
CA GLY A 79 -21.47 -8.97 -5.34
C GLY A 79 -20.27 -9.37 -4.48
N LEU A 80 -20.26 -10.60 -3.94
CA LEU A 80 -19.29 -11.03 -2.93
C LEU A 80 -17.87 -11.08 -3.47
N TRP A 81 -17.68 -11.67 -4.65
CA TRP A 81 -16.36 -11.79 -5.30
C TRP A 81 -15.72 -10.43 -5.52
N PHE A 82 -16.53 -9.45 -5.91
CA PHE A 82 -16.10 -8.09 -6.08
C PHE A 82 -15.72 -7.44 -4.73
N LYS A 83 -16.48 -7.72 -3.65
CA LYS A 83 -16.15 -7.26 -2.29
C LYS A 83 -14.85 -7.84 -1.73
N LEU A 84 -14.42 -9.01 -2.21
CA LEU A 84 -13.17 -9.66 -1.79
C LEU A 84 -11.91 -9.06 -2.43
N GLN A 85 -12.04 -8.08 -3.33
CA GLN A 85 -10.89 -7.42 -3.95
C GLN A 85 -9.86 -6.90 -2.92
N PRO A 86 -10.23 -6.18 -1.85
CA PRO A 86 -9.25 -5.70 -0.86
C PRO A 86 -8.57 -6.84 -0.08
N PHE A 87 -9.25 -7.98 0.11
CA PHE A 87 -8.66 -9.18 0.70
C PHE A 87 -7.54 -9.72 -0.19
N PHE A 88 -7.85 -9.99 -1.47
CA PHE A 88 -6.86 -10.52 -2.41
C PHE A 88 -5.70 -9.55 -2.66
N THR A 89 -5.98 -8.25 -2.78
CA THR A 89 -4.94 -7.23 -2.89
C THR A 89 -4.03 -7.22 -1.68
N GLY A 90 -4.57 -7.25 -0.46
CA GLY A 90 -3.78 -7.27 0.78
C GLY A 90 -2.86 -8.49 0.87
N ILE A 91 -3.38 -9.68 0.57
CA ILE A 91 -2.62 -10.93 0.57
C ILE A 91 -1.54 -10.92 -0.51
N PHE A 92 -1.91 -10.59 -1.76
CA PHE A 92 -0.97 -10.61 -2.88
C PHE A 92 0.13 -9.56 -2.72
N MET A 93 -0.23 -8.33 -2.36
CA MET A 93 0.74 -7.26 -2.15
C MET A 93 1.71 -7.61 -1.03
N SER A 94 1.22 -8.12 0.09
CA SER A 94 2.09 -8.56 1.18
C SER A 94 3.00 -9.72 0.76
N ALA A 95 2.47 -10.73 0.07
CA ALA A 95 3.29 -11.83 -0.44
C ALA A 95 4.39 -11.33 -1.37
N PHE A 96 4.08 -10.37 -2.25
CA PHE A 96 5.06 -9.72 -3.12
C PHE A 96 6.11 -8.93 -2.32
N MET A 97 5.71 -8.11 -1.35
CA MET A 97 6.63 -7.38 -0.47
C MET A 97 7.56 -8.33 0.29
N LEU A 98 7.02 -9.40 0.87
CA LEU A 98 7.79 -10.41 1.59
C LEU A 98 8.76 -11.16 0.67
N TYR A 99 8.34 -11.46 -0.57
CA TYR A 99 9.21 -12.05 -1.58
C TYR A 99 10.39 -11.11 -1.92
N GLN A 100 10.12 -9.82 -2.12
CA GLN A 100 11.15 -8.82 -2.41
C GLN A 100 12.11 -8.61 -1.22
N LEU A 101 11.59 -8.61 0.00
CA LEU A 101 12.40 -8.57 1.23
C LEU A 101 13.28 -9.81 1.39
N LYS A 102 12.85 -10.98 0.92
CA LYS A 102 13.65 -12.21 0.92
C LYS A 102 14.74 -12.19 -0.16
N LYS A 103 14.43 -11.66 -1.34
CA LYS A 103 15.34 -11.64 -2.50
C LYS A 103 16.44 -10.57 -2.39
N GLY A 104 16.21 -9.48 -1.67
CA GLY A 104 17.20 -8.40 -1.57
C GLY A 104 16.83 -7.29 -0.59
N ASP A 105 16.94 -6.05 -1.06
CA ASP A 105 16.80 -4.84 -0.25
C ASP A 105 15.35 -4.38 -0.02
N GLY A 106 14.36 -5.13 -0.53
CA GLY A 106 12.93 -4.76 -0.45
C GLY A 106 12.52 -3.72 -1.50
N LEU A 107 11.30 -3.23 -1.39
CA LEU A 107 10.70 -2.21 -2.27
C LEU A 107 10.96 -0.79 -1.77
N PHE A 108 11.12 -0.59 -0.46
CA PHE A 108 11.25 0.76 0.11
C PHE A 108 12.61 1.38 -0.18
N LEU A 109 13.69 0.57 -0.20
CA LEU A 109 15.03 1.11 -0.43
C LEU A 109 15.20 1.73 -1.83
N PRO A 110 14.89 1.02 -2.95
CA PRO A 110 15.02 1.61 -4.29
C PRO A 110 14.13 2.85 -4.47
N LEU A 111 12.94 2.86 -3.84
CA LEU A 111 12.03 3.99 -3.89
C LEU A 111 12.62 5.24 -3.21
N LEU A 112 13.23 5.07 -2.02
CA LEU A 112 13.86 6.17 -1.30
C LEU A 112 15.14 6.67 -1.98
N GLU A 113 15.90 5.77 -2.61
CA GLU A 113 17.08 6.11 -3.41
C GLU A 113 16.71 7.03 -4.58
N GLN A 114 15.61 6.73 -5.28
CA GLN A 114 15.09 7.58 -6.36
C GLN A 114 14.66 8.97 -5.88
N MET A 115 14.29 9.12 -4.61
CA MET A 115 13.92 10.41 -4.02
C MET A 115 15.13 11.28 -3.63
N GLY A 116 16.36 10.76 -3.71
CA GLY A 116 17.58 11.51 -3.39
C GLY A 116 17.68 11.97 -1.94
N ARG A 117 17.00 11.29 -1.01
CA ARG A 117 16.99 11.64 0.43
C ARG A 117 17.98 10.80 1.23
N PRO A 118 18.49 11.30 2.37
CA PRO A 118 19.34 10.50 3.25
C PRO A 118 18.61 9.22 3.67
N LEU A 119 19.21 8.09 3.35
CA LEU A 119 18.62 6.79 3.59
C LEU A 119 18.72 6.44 5.08
N PRO A 120 17.61 6.10 5.75
CA PRO A 120 17.69 5.54 7.10
C PRO A 120 18.41 4.18 7.06
N PRO A 121 18.92 3.70 8.19
CA PRO A 121 19.65 2.43 8.24
C PRO A 121 18.84 1.27 7.63
N LYS A 122 19.47 0.45 6.78
CA LYS A 122 18.80 -0.64 6.05
C LYS A 122 17.96 -1.57 6.94
N PHE A 123 18.44 -1.90 8.14
CA PHE A 123 17.69 -2.75 9.08
C PHE A 123 16.34 -2.12 9.50
N LEU A 124 16.28 -0.78 9.57
CA LEU A 124 15.08 -0.04 9.95
C LEU A 124 14.07 -0.09 8.79
N LEU A 125 14.53 0.17 7.56
CA LEU A 125 13.70 0.08 6.36
C LEU A 125 13.11 -1.31 6.17
N ARG A 126 13.93 -2.36 6.31
CA ARG A 126 13.45 -3.74 6.21
C ARG A 126 12.43 -4.08 7.28
N SER A 127 12.60 -3.56 8.50
CA SER A 127 11.62 -3.75 9.59
C SER A 127 10.29 -3.04 9.26
N MET A 128 10.35 -1.80 8.77
CA MET A 128 9.16 -1.04 8.39
C MET A 128 8.41 -1.74 7.25
N GLU A 129 9.12 -2.17 6.22
CA GLU A 129 8.52 -2.84 5.08
C GLU A 129 7.87 -4.17 5.50
N LEU A 130 8.48 -4.92 6.42
CA LEU A 130 7.89 -6.12 7.01
C LEU A 130 6.60 -5.78 7.79
N HIS A 131 6.61 -4.74 8.61
CA HIS A 131 5.43 -4.33 9.37
C HIS A 131 4.29 -3.88 8.46
N VAL A 132 4.60 -3.19 7.36
CA VAL A 132 3.61 -2.82 6.32
C VAL A 132 3.06 -4.08 5.65
N ALA A 133 3.90 -5.06 5.30
CA ALA A 133 3.43 -6.31 4.74
C ALA A 133 2.50 -7.07 5.71
N ILE A 134 2.83 -7.10 7.01
CA ILE A 134 1.96 -7.70 8.04
C ILE A 134 0.64 -6.93 8.17
N PHE A 135 0.69 -5.59 8.18
CA PHE A 135 -0.49 -4.74 8.20
C PHE A 135 -1.41 -5.02 7.01
N LEU A 136 -0.87 -5.13 5.79
CA LEU A 136 -1.65 -5.42 4.59
C LEU A 136 -2.36 -6.78 4.65
N VAL A 137 -1.73 -7.80 5.24
CA VAL A 137 -2.38 -9.11 5.45
C VAL A 137 -3.50 -8.99 6.48
N ALA A 138 -3.21 -8.39 7.63
CA ALA A 138 -4.19 -8.22 8.70
C ALA A 138 -5.41 -7.42 8.20
N TYR A 139 -5.16 -6.33 7.48
CA TYR A 139 -6.20 -5.51 6.88
C TYR A 139 -6.95 -6.23 5.76
N GLY A 140 -6.24 -6.98 4.91
CA GLY A 140 -6.85 -7.81 3.87
C GLY A 140 -7.81 -8.84 4.47
N ILE A 141 -7.39 -9.58 5.49
CA ILE A 141 -8.22 -10.55 6.22
C ILE A 141 -9.44 -9.85 6.84
N PHE A 142 -9.23 -8.72 7.51
CA PHE A 142 -10.33 -7.90 8.07
C PHE A 142 -11.35 -7.51 7.00
N MET A 143 -10.89 -7.07 5.82
CA MET A 143 -11.77 -6.75 4.69
C MET A 143 -12.50 -7.98 4.14
N GLY A 144 -11.87 -9.16 4.15
CA GLY A 144 -12.51 -10.42 3.82
C GLY A 144 -13.65 -10.76 4.78
N ILE A 145 -13.44 -10.57 6.09
CA ILE A 145 -14.49 -10.75 7.11
C ILE A 145 -15.64 -9.77 6.89
N LEU A 146 -15.33 -8.49 6.63
CA LEU A 146 -16.36 -7.48 6.33
C LEU A 146 -17.14 -7.79 5.04
N ALA A 147 -16.48 -8.33 4.02
CA ALA A 147 -17.14 -8.71 2.78
C ALA A 147 -18.21 -9.79 3.01
N LEU A 148 -17.99 -10.69 3.96
CA LEU A 148 -18.90 -11.80 4.29
C LEU A 148 -20.00 -11.43 5.30
N SER A 149 -19.70 -10.53 6.25
CA SER A 149 -20.57 -10.29 7.42
C SER A 149 -21.18 -8.89 7.51
N ALA A 150 -20.61 -7.90 6.82
CA ALA A 150 -21.02 -6.50 6.97
C ALA A 150 -21.86 -6.00 5.78
N SER A 151 -22.62 -4.92 6.03
CA SER A 151 -23.37 -4.23 4.97
C SER A 151 -22.43 -3.59 3.94
N THR A 152 -22.92 -3.36 2.73
CA THR A 152 -22.13 -2.74 1.66
C THR A 152 -21.60 -1.36 2.05
N SER A 153 -22.36 -0.57 2.81
CA SER A 153 -21.92 0.76 3.25
C SER A 153 -20.75 0.68 4.25
N VAL A 154 -20.80 -0.26 5.21
CA VAL A 154 -19.70 -0.46 6.16
C VAL A 154 -18.46 -0.97 5.43
N TRP A 155 -18.63 -1.92 4.52
CA TRP A 155 -17.53 -2.42 3.68
C TRP A 155 -16.91 -1.32 2.80
N LEU A 156 -17.72 -0.47 2.15
CA LEU A 156 -17.25 0.66 1.33
C LEU A 156 -16.48 1.69 2.17
N PHE A 157 -16.97 1.99 3.37
CA PHE A 157 -16.28 2.89 4.30
C PHE A 157 -14.88 2.36 4.62
N PHE A 158 -14.76 1.09 5.03
CA PHE A 158 -13.45 0.52 5.35
C PHE A 158 -12.56 0.35 4.12
N LYS A 159 -13.11 -0.02 2.96
CA LYS A 159 -12.36 -0.06 1.69
C LYS A 159 -11.69 1.28 1.36
N THR A 160 -12.29 2.40 1.76
CA THR A 160 -11.82 3.76 1.43
C THR A 160 -11.32 4.50 2.67
N ALA A 161 -12.15 5.33 3.29
CA ALA A 161 -11.78 6.20 4.41
C ALA A 161 -11.23 5.42 5.61
N GLY A 162 -11.83 4.26 5.94
CA GLY A 162 -11.40 3.44 7.06
C GLY A 162 -10.01 2.83 6.86
N PHE A 163 -9.59 2.54 5.63
CA PHE A 163 -8.21 2.10 5.33
C PHE A 163 -7.22 3.21 5.67
N TYR A 164 -7.48 4.45 5.24
CA TYR A 164 -6.60 5.57 5.55
C TYR A 164 -6.53 5.83 7.06
N LEU A 165 -7.66 5.73 7.77
CA LEU A 165 -7.66 5.88 9.23
C LEU A 165 -6.84 4.78 9.91
N ALA A 166 -7.03 3.52 9.52
CA ALA A 166 -6.25 2.40 10.04
C ALA A 166 -4.75 2.56 9.73
N PHE A 167 -4.41 3.04 8.54
CA PHE A 167 -3.03 3.28 8.13
C PHE A 167 -2.39 4.44 8.90
N ILE A 168 -3.14 5.50 9.21
CA ILE A 168 -2.67 6.60 10.07
C ILE A 168 -2.37 6.07 11.48
N ILE A 169 -3.29 5.30 12.07
CA ILE A 169 -3.09 4.69 13.40
C ILE A 169 -1.85 3.80 13.38
N PHE A 170 -1.74 2.91 12.39
CA PHE A 170 -0.56 2.09 12.18
C PHE A 170 0.71 2.93 12.06
N GLY A 171 0.70 4.00 11.28
CA GLY A 171 1.84 4.90 11.09
C GLY A 171 2.28 5.58 12.39
N VAL A 172 1.34 6.00 13.25
CA VAL A 172 1.65 6.56 14.56
C VAL A 172 2.29 5.52 15.48
N VAL A 173 1.73 4.31 15.52
CA VAL A 173 2.28 3.19 16.31
C VAL A 173 3.69 2.84 15.82
N GLU A 174 3.87 2.71 14.51
CA GLU A 174 5.15 2.41 13.88
C GLU A 174 6.18 3.52 14.17
N PHE A 175 5.79 4.79 14.06
CA PHE A 175 6.67 5.91 14.39
C PHE A 175 7.16 5.85 15.85
N ILE A 176 6.26 5.57 16.81
CA ILE A 176 6.61 5.43 18.22
C ILE A 176 7.58 4.24 18.40
N TYR A 177 7.28 3.11 17.79
CA TYR A 177 8.11 1.90 17.84
C TYR A 177 9.53 2.16 17.31
N LEU A 178 9.66 2.78 16.13
CA LEU A 178 10.95 3.09 15.52
C LEU A 178 11.76 4.08 16.37
N LYS A 179 11.10 5.11 16.92
CA LYS A 179 11.74 6.08 17.82
C LYS A 179 12.37 5.40 19.02
N GLN A 180 11.68 4.44 19.64
CA GLN A 180 12.20 3.67 20.77
C GLN A 180 13.39 2.79 20.35
N ARG A 181 13.29 2.12 19.20
CA ARG A 181 14.35 1.24 18.69
C ARG A 181 15.63 1.99 18.33
N VAL A 182 15.50 3.16 17.70
CA VAL A 182 16.64 4.02 17.36
C VAL A 182 17.34 4.56 18.62
N LYS A 183 16.58 4.95 19.66
CA LYS A 183 17.14 5.40 20.94
C LYS A 183 17.97 4.30 21.62
N LYS A 184 17.45 3.07 21.64
CA LYS A 184 18.16 1.91 22.22
C LYS A 184 19.48 1.62 21.49
N LEU A 185 19.51 1.73 20.16
CA LEU A 185 20.71 1.51 19.37
C LEU A 185 21.78 2.58 19.58
N HIS A 186 21.39 3.85 19.71
CA HIS A 186 22.33 4.93 20.04
C HIS A 186 22.96 4.71 21.41
N TYR A 187 22.16 4.34 22.41
CA TYR A 187 22.64 4.02 23.74
C TYR A 187 23.65 2.85 23.72
N GLN A 188 23.34 1.76 23.02
CA GLN A 188 24.26 0.62 22.89
C GLN A 188 25.58 0.98 22.22
N LYS A 189 25.56 1.82 21.17
CA LYS A 189 26.80 2.31 20.53
C LYS A 189 27.66 3.13 21.49
N GLN A 190 27.06 4.01 22.29
CA GLN A 190 27.79 4.82 23.27
C GLN A 190 28.45 3.95 24.36
N VAL A 191 27.73 2.96 24.89
CA VAL A 191 28.28 2.02 25.90
C VAL A 191 29.42 1.18 25.33
N MET A 192 29.30 0.69 24.10
CA MET A 192 30.37 -0.08 23.44
C MET A 192 31.63 0.77 23.21
N GLN A 193 31.47 2.02 22.78
CA GLN A 193 32.59 2.95 22.60
C GLN A 193 33.28 3.28 23.93
N ALA A 194 32.52 3.54 24.99
CA ALA A 194 33.06 3.78 26.33
C ALA A 194 33.84 2.55 26.85
N THR A 195 33.30 1.34 26.66
CA THR A 195 33.95 0.08 27.08
C THR A 195 35.23 -0.22 26.30
N TRP A 196 35.24 0.10 25.00
CA TRP A 196 36.46 -0.04 24.17
C TRP A 196 37.53 0.97 24.55
N ALA A 197 37.16 2.22 24.81
CA ALA A 197 38.07 3.25 25.27
C ALA A 197 38.73 2.87 26.61
N SER A 198 37.98 2.30 27.56
CA SER A 198 38.54 1.86 28.84
C SER A 198 39.48 0.65 28.72
N ARG A 199 39.32 -0.20 27.70
CA ARG A 199 40.19 -1.38 27.47
C ARG A 199 41.48 -1.07 26.72
N SER A 200 41.54 0.04 26.01
CA SER A 200 42.69 0.44 25.18
C SER A 200 43.70 1.33 25.90
N LEU A 201 43.41 1.72 27.16
CA LEU A 201 44.38 2.42 28.00
C LEU A 201 45.44 1.42 28.53
N PRO A 202 46.74 1.72 28.39
CA PRO A 202 47.80 0.87 28.93
C PRO A 202 47.64 0.80 30.46
N LYS A 203 47.74 -0.43 31.01
CA LYS A 203 47.79 -0.62 32.45
C LYS A 203 49.10 -0.03 32.95
N SER A 204 49.02 1.09 33.67
CA SER A 204 50.13 1.72 34.39
C SER A 204 50.54 0.89 35.59
#